data_AF-A0A661C8B6-F1
#
_entry.id   AF-A0A661C8B6-F1
#
_cell.length_a   1.000
_cell.length_b   1.000
_cell.length_c   1.000
_cell.angle_alpha   90.00
_cell.angle_beta   90.00
_cell.angle_gamma   90.00
#
_symmetry.space_group_name_H-M   'P 1'
#
loop_
_entity.id
_entity.type
_entity.pdbx_description
1 polymer ?
#
loop_
_entity_poly.entity_id
_entity_poly.type
_entity_poly.pdbx_seq_one_letter_code
_entity_poly.pdbx_strand_id
1 'polypeptide(L)'
;MFAQVSENINKINSDSAESLRQVTELTQKSSQTLLEMQSSWVSQAIKFGVDQAQLLSQAQDPRAYFSDQATLVGEYLEQSAKDAEKLVAVVTDNGEQARELVEQGVEKAQVSLRAVAEEAKPVAKVKPAAKKKAA
;
A
#
# COMPACT_ATOMS: atom_id res chain seq x y z
N MET A 1 -19.91 5.62 -33.54
CA MET A 1 -18.44 5.41 -33.48
C MET A 1 -17.73 6.52 -32.71
N PHE A 2 -17.63 7.78 -33.18
CA PHE A 2 -16.88 8.82 -32.47
C PHE A 2 -17.37 9.11 -31.03
N ALA A 3 -18.68 9.09 -30.78
CA ALA A 3 -19.23 9.32 -29.44
C ALA A 3 -18.86 8.19 -28.44
N GLN A 4 -18.93 6.92 -28.86
CA GLN A 4 -18.55 5.76 -28.03
C GLN A 4 -17.05 5.72 -27.73
N VAL A 5 -16.20 6.06 -28.71
CA VAL A 5 -14.75 6.15 -28.50
C VAL A 5 -14.40 7.26 -27.50
N SER A 6 -15.06 8.42 -27.59
CA SER A 6 -14.89 9.52 -26.64
C SER A 6 -15.36 9.14 -25.23
N GLU A 7 -16.45 8.38 -25.11
CA GLU A 7 -17.00 7.93 -23.83
C GLU A 7 -16.11 6.86 -23.18
N ASN A 8 -15.57 5.93 -23.96
CA ASN A 8 -14.59 4.94 -23.51
C ASN A 8 -13.27 5.60 -23.05
N ILE A 9 -12.77 6.61 -23.78
CA ILE A 9 -11.57 7.37 -23.37
C ILE A 9 -11.80 8.13 -22.07
N ASN A 10 -12.95 8.79 -21.92
CA ASN A 10 -13.28 9.50 -20.68
C ASN A 10 -13.39 8.55 -19.48
N LYS A 11 -13.93 7.35 -19.69
CA LYS A 11 -14.03 6.32 -18.64
C LYS A 11 -12.66 5.78 -18.23
N ILE A 12 -11.79 5.48 -19.20
CA ILE A 12 -10.39 5.07 -18.95
C ILE A 12 -9.63 6.14 -18.17
N ASN A 13 -9.80 7.41 -18.53
CA ASN A 13 -9.16 8.53 -17.81
C ASN A 13 -9.68 8.66 -16.37
N SER A 14 -10.99 8.51 -16.16
CA SER A 14 -11.60 8.54 -14.82
C SER A 14 -11.10 7.38 -13.96
N ASP A 15 -11.11 6.15 -14.48
CA ASP A 15 -10.67 4.95 -13.77
C ASP A 15 -9.16 4.99 -13.44
N SER A 16 -8.36 5.59 -14.32
CA SER A 16 -6.92 5.81 -14.08
C SER A 16 -6.69 6.84 -12.98
N ALA A 17 -7.45 7.94 -12.97
CA ALA A 17 -7.37 8.96 -11.93
C ALA A 17 -7.77 8.40 -10.55
N GLU A 18 -8.80 7.57 -10.50
CA GLU A 18 -9.23 6.88 -9.27
C GLU A 18 -8.17 5.90 -8.77
N SER A 19 -7.57 5.11 -9.66
CA SER A 19 -6.50 4.17 -9.30
C SER A 19 -5.25 4.88 -8.75
N LEU A 20 -4.84 6.00 -9.36
CA LEU A 20 -3.74 6.83 -8.87
C LEU A 20 -4.05 7.43 -7.49
N ARG A 21 -5.31 7.84 -7.27
CA ARG A 21 -5.77 8.33 -5.98
C ARG A 21 -5.69 7.26 -4.90
N GLN A 22 -6.17 6.04 -5.19
CA GLN A 22 -6.12 4.91 -4.25
C GLN A 22 -4.68 4.54 -3.88
N VAL A 23 -3.75 4.50 -4.84
CA VAL A 23 -2.32 4.26 -4.56
C VAL A 23 -1.71 5.38 -3.72
N THR A 24 -2.08 6.63 -3.98
CA THR A 24 -1.62 7.79 -3.20
C THR A 24 -2.12 7.73 -1.76
N GLU A 25 -3.41 7.43 -1.58
CA GLU A 25 -4.03 7.29 -0.25
C GLU A 25 -3.41 6.13 0.53
N LEU A 26 -3.18 4.97 -0.11
CA LEU A 26 -2.48 3.83 0.50
C LEU A 26 -1.05 4.20 0.92
N THR A 27 -0.31 4.86 0.05
CA THR A 27 1.07 5.31 0.32
C THR A 27 1.11 6.30 1.49
N GLN A 28 0.18 7.25 1.52
CA GLN A 28 0.09 8.25 2.58
C GLN A 28 -0.27 7.61 3.93
N LYS A 29 -1.26 6.72 3.96
CA LYS A 29 -1.69 6.00 5.17
C LYS A 29 -0.57 5.10 5.72
N SER A 30 0.10 4.36 4.84
CA SER A 30 1.26 3.54 5.19
C SER A 30 2.38 4.40 5.77
N SER A 31 2.70 5.53 5.13
CA SER A 31 3.75 6.45 5.61
C SER A 31 3.42 7.04 6.97
N GLN A 32 2.18 7.47 7.20
CA GLN A 32 1.74 7.96 8.51
C GLN A 32 1.87 6.88 9.60
N THR A 33 1.43 5.67 9.30
CA THR A 33 1.50 4.55 10.25
C THR A 33 2.96 4.21 10.60
N LEU A 34 3.85 4.19 9.60
CA LEU A 34 5.28 3.94 9.82
C LEU A 34 5.94 5.06 10.64
N LEU A 35 5.57 6.32 10.41
CA LEU A 35 6.07 7.46 11.20
C LEU A 35 5.59 7.41 12.65
N GLU A 36 4.32 7.09 12.89
CA GLU A 36 3.77 6.89 14.23
C GLU A 36 4.49 5.75 14.97
N MET A 37 4.75 4.63 14.27
CA MET A 37 5.52 3.52 14.83
C MET A 37 6.96 3.93 15.16
N GLN A 38 7.64 4.64 14.26
CA GLN A 38 9.00 5.13 14.52
C GLN A 38 9.02 6.07 15.72
N SER A 39 8.05 6.98 15.83
CA SER A 39 7.93 7.87 16.99
C SER A 39 7.71 7.07 18.27
N SER A 40 6.87 6.03 18.24
CA SER A 40 6.64 5.14 19.39
C SER A 40 7.94 4.46 19.84
N TRP A 41 8.73 3.89 18.92
CA TRP A 41 10.01 3.25 19.24
C TRP A 41 11.00 4.22 19.88
N VAL A 42 11.11 5.44 19.33
CA VAL A 42 12.00 6.47 19.87
C VAL A 42 11.55 6.87 21.27
N SER A 43 10.25 7.11 21.49
CA SER A 43 9.71 7.44 22.81
C SER A 43 9.94 6.32 23.83
N GLN A 44 9.78 5.06 23.45
CA GLN A 44 10.05 3.92 24.33
C GLN A 44 11.53 3.78 24.67
N ALA A 45 12.44 3.97 23.70
CA ALA A 45 13.88 3.93 23.95
C ALA A 45 14.31 5.06 24.89
N ILE A 46 13.75 6.26 24.72
CA ILE A 46 13.98 7.39 25.64
C ILE A 46 13.46 7.04 27.03
N LYS A 47 12.24 6.52 27.14
CA LYS A 47 11.63 6.12 28.42
C LYS A 47 12.51 5.08 29.13
N PHE A 48 12.94 4.04 28.42
CA PHE A 48 13.85 3.03 28.96
C PHE A 48 15.17 3.61 29.46
N GLY A 49 15.75 4.57 28.73
CA GLY A 49 16.96 5.28 29.17
C GLY A 49 16.73 6.13 30.43
N VAL A 50 15.59 6.83 30.51
CA VAL A 50 15.20 7.61 31.68
C VAL A 50 14.97 6.69 32.89
N ASP A 51 14.25 5.59 32.70
CA ASP A 51 13.94 4.62 33.76
C ASP A 51 15.23 3.94 34.27
N GLN A 52 16.17 3.59 33.39
CA GLN A 52 17.50 3.10 33.80
C GLN A 52 18.28 4.13 34.60
N ALA A 53 18.27 5.40 34.18
CA ALA A 53 18.95 6.47 34.91
C ALA A 53 18.32 6.71 36.29
N GLN A 54 16.99 6.63 36.39
CA GLN A 54 16.28 6.72 37.66
C GLN A 54 16.62 5.56 38.59
N LEU A 55 16.60 4.32 38.09
CA LEU A 55 17.00 3.14 38.86
C LEU A 55 18.43 3.28 39.41
N LEU A 56 19.37 3.73 38.57
CA LEU A 56 20.75 3.97 39.00
C LEU A 56 20.82 5.06 40.09
N SER A 57 20.05 6.13 39.95
CA SER A 57 20.06 7.25 40.91
C SER A 57 19.44 6.89 42.27
N GLN A 58 18.55 5.91 42.31
CA GLN A 58 17.82 5.47 43.51
C GLN A 58 18.41 4.19 44.13
N ALA A 59 19.39 3.56 43.50
CA ALA A 59 19.98 2.31 43.94
C ALA A 59 20.71 2.46 45.29
N GLN A 60 20.06 2.02 46.36
CA GLN A 60 20.68 1.89 47.70
C GLN A 60 21.13 0.45 47.98
N ASP A 61 20.48 -0.54 47.39
CA ASP A 61 20.81 -1.98 47.51
C ASP A 61 21.12 -2.57 46.11
N PRO A 62 22.33 -3.12 45.90
CA PRO A 62 22.70 -3.78 44.65
C PRO A 62 21.75 -4.90 44.23
N ARG A 63 21.21 -5.69 45.17
CA ARG A 63 20.32 -6.82 44.83
C ARG A 63 18.96 -6.35 44.32
N ALA A 64 18.39 -5.34 44.96
CA ALA A 64 17.16 -4.71 44.50
C ALA A 64 17.37 -4.07 43.12
N TYR A 65 18.48 -3.35 42.93
CA TYR A 65 18.84 -2.75 41.65
C TYR A 65 18.89 -3.78 40.50
N PHE A 66 19.55 -4.93 40.69
CA PHE A 66 19.61 -5.96 39.65
C PHE A 66 18.23 -6.58 39.36
N SER A 67 17.39 -6.76 40.37
CA SER A 67 16.02 -7.25 40.19
C SER A 67 15.15 -6.27 39.40
N ASP A 68 15.24 -4.98 39.74
CA ASP A 68 14.47 -3.92 39.09
C ASP A 68 14.97 -3.69 37.66
N GLN A 69 16.29 -3.77 37.44
CA GLN A 69 16.87 -3.67 36.11
C GLN A 69 16.47 -4.86 35.23
N ALA A 70 16.43 -6.08 35.76
CA ALA A 70 15.95 -7.26 35.02
C ALA A 70 14.47 -7.10 34.63
N THR A 71 13.64 -6.56 35.53
CA THR A 71 12.22 -6.27 35.27
C THR A 71 12.08 -5.23 34.17
N LEU A 72 12.80 -4.10 34.26
CA LEU A 72 12.78 -3.03 33.28
C LEU A 72 13.21 -3.51 31.88
N VAL A 73 14.27 -4.33 31.81
CA VAL A 73 14.70 -4.94 30.54
C VAL A 73 13.64 -5.89 29.99
N GLY A 74 13.01 -6.69 30.85
CA GLY A 74 11.91 -7.58 30.47
C GLY A 74 10.73 -6.83 29.85
N GLU A 75 10.27 -5.77 30.50
CA GLU A 75 9.19 -4.91 30.01
C GLU A 75 9.55 -4.27 28.66
N TYR A 76 10.78 -3.76 28.52
CA TYR A 76 11.25 -3.18 27.26
C TYR A 76 11.29 -4.22 26.12
N LEU A 77 11.74 -5.45 26.40
CA LEU A 77 11.76 -6.53 25.41
C LEU A 77 10.34 -6.97 25.02
N GLU A 78 9.43 -7.07 25.99
CA GLU A 78 8.02 -7.41 25.70
C GLU A 78 7.37 -6.34 24.82
N GLN A 79 7.62 -5.06 25.11
CA GLN A 79 7.10 -3.98 24.28
C GLN A 79 7.72 -3.98 22.88
N SER A 80 9.04 -4.24 22.78
CA SER A 80 9.72 -4.37 21.49
C SER A 80 9.16 -5.51 20.64
N ALA A 81 8.78 -6.63 21.27
CA ALA A 81 8.15 -7.75 20.58
C ALA A 81 6.75 -7.38 20.05
N LYS A 82 5.91 -6.74 20.87
CA LYS A 82 4.58 -6.23 20.44
C LYS A 82 4.68 -5.25 19.28
N ASP A 83 5.69 -4.40 19.33
CA ASP A 83 5.95 -3.40 18.29
C ASP A 83 6.41 -4.05 16.98
N ALA A 84 7.21 -5.11 17.05
CA ALA A 84 7.58 -5.93 15.89
C ALA A 84 6.38 -6.68 15.30
N GLU A 85 5.51 -7.25 16.14
CA GLU A 85 4.25 -7.87 15.68
C GLU A 85 3.36 -6.87 14.94
N LYS A 86 3.23 -5.65 15.49
CA LYS A 86 2.47 -4.57 14.85
C LYS A 86 3.07 -4.19 13.49
N LEU A 87 4.40 -4.16 13.37
CA LEU A 87 5.07 -3.86 12.10
C LEU A 87 4.73 -4.92 11.05
N VAL A 88 4.85 -6.19 11.42
CA VAL A 88 4.54 -7.31 10.52
C VAL A 88 3.08 -7.24 10.07
N ALA A 89 2.15 -6.95 10.98
CA ALA A 89 0.74 -6.78 10.65
C ALA A 89 0.52 -5.64 9.64
N VAL A 90 1.11 -4.47 9.86
CA VAL A 90 1.00 -3.31 8.96
C VAL A 90 1.60 -3.61 7.58
N VAL A 91 2.78 -4.23 7.51
CA VAL A 91 3.42 -4.58 6.24
C VAL A 91 2.61 -5.63 5.48
N THR A 92 2.02 -6.60 6.20
CA THR A 92 1.17 -7.64 5.59
C THR A 92 -0.11 -7.03 5.01
N ASP A 93 -0.81 -6.21 5.80
CA ASP A 93 -2.04 -5.51 5.37
C ASP A 93 -1.79 -4.60 4.16
N ASN A 94 -0.71 -3.83 4.18
CA ASN A 94 -0.31 -3.00 3.04
C ASN A 94 0.04 -3.86 1.80
N GLY A 95 0.67 -5.01 2.00
CA GLY A 95 0.99 -5.95 0.93
C GLY A 95 -0.25 -6.56 0.29
N GLU A 96 -1.25 -6.93 1.09
CA GLU A 96 -2.55 -7.42 0.61
C GLU A 96 -3.30 -6.34 -0.17
N GLN A 97 -3.40 -5.11 0.36
CA GLN A 97 -4.02 -3.99 -0.34
C GLN A 97 -3.31 -3.63 -1.64
N ALA A 98 -1.97 -3.64 -1.66
CA ALA A 98 -1.19 -3.41 -2.88
C ALA A 98 -1.45 -4.50 -3.93
N ARG A 99 -1.52 -5.76 -3.50
CA ARG A 99 -1.84 -6.89 -4.39
C ARG A 99 -3.25 -6.75 -4.96
N GLU A 100 -4.23 -6.41 -4.15
CA GLU A 100 -5.62 -6.21 -4.59
C GLU A 100 -5.71 -5.09 -5.64
N LEU A 101 -5.02 -3.97 -5.41
CA LEU A 101 -4.95 -2.87 -6.39
C LEU A 101 -4.33 -3.31 -7.72
N VAL A 102 -3.29 -4.15 -7.68
CA VAL A 102 -2.68 -4.71 -8.91
C VAL A 102 -3.65 -5.66 -9.61
N GLU A 103 -4.32 -6.55 -8.88
CA GLU A 103 -5.29 -7.49 -9.46
C GLU A 103 -6.47 -6.73 -10.11
N GLN A 104 -7.04 -5.75 -9.42
CA GLN A 104 -8.08 -4.87 -9.97
C GLN A 104 -7.61 -4.08 -11.18
N GLY A 105 -6.38 -3.56 -11.15
CA GLY A 105 -5.76 -2.86 -12.28
C GLY A 105 -5.60 -3.76 -13.51
N VAL A 106 -5.16 -5.00 -13.32
CA VAL A 106 -5.03 -6.00 -14.39
C VAL A 106 -6.40 -6.36 -14.97
N GLU A 107 -7.42 -6.59 -14.13
CA GLU A 107 -8.79 -6.84 -14.61
C GLU A 107 -9.34 -5.67 -15.42
N LYS A 108 -9.23 -4.44 -14.91
CA LYS A 108 -9.67 -3.22 -15.63
C LYS A 108 -8.94 -3.06 -16.97
N ALA A 109 -7.64 -3.33 -17.02
CA ALA A 109 -6.85 -3.29 -18.24
C ALA A 109 -7.28 -4.37 -19.26
N GLN A 110 -7.54 -5.60 -18.79
CA GLN A 110 -8.03 -6.68 -19.66
C GLN A 110 -9.43 -6.40 -20.21
N VAL A 111 -10.35 -5.87 -19.40
CA VAL A 111 -11.69 -5.48 -19.85
C VAL A 111 -11.61 -4.36 -20.89
N SER A 112 -10.76 -3.35 -20.66
CA SER A 112 -10.55 -2.25 -21.59
C SER A 112 -9.95 -2.73 -22.92
N LEU A 113 -8.95 -3.62 -22.87
CA LEU A 113 -8.35 -4.23 -24.07
C LEU A 113 -9.35 -5.08 -24.85
N ARG A 114 -10.22 -5.84 -24.17
CA ARG A 114 -11.30 -6.61 -24.82
C ARG A 114 -12.33 -5.70 -25.48
N ALA A 115 -12.72 -4.60 -24.86
CA ALA A 115 -13.63 -3.62 -25.45
C ALA A 115 -13.05 -3.02 -26.74
N VAL A 116 -11.78 -2.62 -26.72
CA VAL A 116 -11.07 -2.12 -27.90
C VAL A 116 -10.92 -3.20 -28.99
N ALA A 117 -10.62 -4.44 -28.61
CA ALA A 117 -10.49 -5.55 -29.56
C ALA A 117 -11.82 -5.97 -30.21
N GLU A 118 -12.94 -5.92 -29.47
CA GLU A 118 -14.29 -6.13 -30.02
C GLU A 118 -14.70 -5.00 -30.98
N GLU A 119 -14.35 -3.74 -30.67
CA GLU A 119 -14.55 -2.61 -31.58
C GLU A 119 -13.63 -2.64 -32.81
N ALA A 120 -12.46 -3.28 -32.71
CA ALA A 120 -11.49 -3.45 -33.79
C ALA A 120 -11.75 -4.69 -34.69
N LYS A 121 -12.80 -5.50 -34.43
CA LYS A 121 -13.18 -6.57 -35.36
C LYS A 121 -13.49 -5.95 -36.73
N PRO A 122 -12.73 -6.32 -37.77
CA PRO A 122 -12.75 -5.60 -39.02
C PRO A 122 -14.10 -5.75 -39.71
N VAL A 123 -14.49 -4.67 -40.37
CA VAL A 123 -15.37 -4.62 -41.53
C VAL A 123 -14.77 -5.52 -42.64
N ALA A 124 -14.77 -6.83 -42.44
CA ALA A 124 -14.32 -7.83 -43.41
C ALA A 124 -15.46 -8.16 -44.38
N LYS A 125 -16.07 -7.15 -44.99
CA LYS A 125 -16.91 -7.26 -46.19
C LYS A 125 -16.80 -6.00 -47.05
N VAL A 126 -15.58 -5.60 -47.41
CA VAL A 126 -15.42 -4.73 -48.59
C VAL A 126 -15.52 -5.65 -49.82
N LYS A 127 -16.72 -5.74 -50.40
CA LYS A 127 -16.93 -6.30 -51.74
C LYS A 127 -15.93 -5.64 -52.72
N PRO A 128 -15.28 -6.38 -53.63
CA PRO A 128 -14.55 -5.75 -54.71
C PRO A 128 -15.55 -4.98 -55.57
N ALA A 129 -15.45 -3.66 -55.58
CA ALA A 129 -16.22 -2.81 -56.49
C ALA A 129 -15.79 -3.14 -57.93
N ALA A 130 -16.77 -3.58 -58.72
CA ALA A 130 -16.62 -3.87 -60.13
C ALA A 130 -15.99 -2.68 -60.87
N LYS A 131 -14.84 -2.92 -61.52
CA LYS A 131 -14.33 -2.01 -62.56
C LYS A 131 -15.32 -2.04 -63.74
N LYS A 132 -16.16 -1.01 -63.87
CA LYS A 132 -16.79 -0.66 -65.15
C LYS A 132 -15.67 -0.32 -66.13
N LYS A 133 -15.44 -1.18 -67.14
CA LYS A 133 -14.84 -0.75 -68.40
C LYS A 133 -15.92 -0.03 -69.20
N ALA A 134 -15.64 1.21 -69.56
CA ALA A 134 -16.39 1.98 -70.54
C ALA A 134 -16.35 1.26 -71.90
N ALA A 135 -17.46 1.35 -72.63
CA ALA A 135 -17.58 1.02 -74.04
C ALA A 135 -16.81 2.04 -74.90
#